data_AF-A0A841DUF9-F1
#
_entry.id   AF-A0A841DUF9-F1
#
_cell.length_a   1.000
_cell.length_b   1.000
_cell.length_c   1.000
_cell.angle_alpha   90.00
_cell.angle_beta   90.00
_cell.angle_gamma   90.00
#
_symmetry.space_group_name_H-M   'P 1'
#
loop_
_entity.id
_entity.type
_entity.pdbx_description
1 polymer ?
#
loop_
_entity_poly.entity_id
_entity_poly.type
_entity_poly.pdbx_seq_one_letter_code
_entity_poly.pdbx_strand_id
1 'polypeptide(L)'
;MSTTSQTKQTKPGAVERLHTAAAEASQVRALSTHPDVVALRVESVRTQVDRCMWVGIVLGLAFTMVNVQAFAAQGATVGSLPWVAAWLLDPMVSLVLIAVLRAEQITARYQVGDHTNWIGRTKKFAFAATYVMNTWQSWAHMHVAGIVLHSVPPLLVFCAAETAPVLRDRLTEAVLRAERTAAMAVAVKGAPQSDTTPAVAAATVEMPPPADTADTTASADSTDNAGRPAEAIESAPATKPKPKVTRPGRKPAKAAKTGRKLLADYVAEALAAVEPGMSSDDITPAWVRRTTGCSTGLSAKVASGVRLVLIGSEKHSQDSADDSADGDVNQTAIHTDAPGETARVAA
;
A
#
# COMPACT_ATOMS: atom_id res chain seq x y z
N MET A 1 -59.64 -33.07 8.51
CA MET A 1 -59.71 -31.59 8.48
C MET A 1 -59.14 -31.06 9.78
N SER A 2 -58.43 -29.92 9.73
CA SER A 2 -57.76 -29.14 10.81
C SER A 2 -56.26 -29.00 10.54
N THR A 3 -55.89 -28.13 9.59
CA THR A 3 -55.47 -26.71 9.75
C THR A 3 -53.96 -26.56 9.94
N THR A 4 -53.29 -26.39 8.80
CA THR A 4 -51.91 -25.91 8.66
C THR A 4 -51.85 -24.44 9.10
N SER A 5 -51.25 -24.16 10.25
CA SER A 5 -50.91 -22.80 10.66
C SER A 5 -49.71 -22.30 9.85
N GLN A 6 -49.98 -21.54 8.79
CA GLN A 6 -48.97 -20.72 8.11
C GLN A 6 -48.57 -19.55 9.02
N THR A 7 -47.35 -19.59 9.55
CA THR A 7 -46.69 -18.43 10.16
C THR A 7 -46.34 -17.44 9.05
N LYS A 8 -47.13 -16.37 8.95
CA LYS A 8 -46.95 -15.26 8.03
C LYS A 8 -45.68 -14.49 8.44
N GLN A 9 -44.56 -14.70 7.74
CA GLN A 9 -43.33 -13.92 7.94
C GLN A 9 -43.58 -12.45 7.61
N THR A 10 -43.67 -11.61 8.64
CA THR A 10 -43.77 -10.15 8.51
C THR A 10 -42.44 -9.62 7.99
N LYS A 11 -42.45 -8.96 6.82
CA LYS A 11 -41.24 -8.34 6.26
C LYS A 11 -40.71 -7.28 7.24
N PRO A 12 -39.39 -7.24 7.53
CA PRO A 12 -38.82 -6.24 8.44
C PRO A 12 -39.10 -4.84 7.91
N GLY A 13 -39.53 -3.96 8.82
CA GLY A 13 -39.89 -2.58 8.52
C GLY A 13 -38.70 -1.79 7.97
N ALA A 14 -38.95 -0.72 7.21
CA ALA A 14 -37.89 0.11 6.63
C ALA A 14 -36.92 0.66 7.70
N VAL A 15 -37.43 0.95 8.90
CA VAL A 15 -36.65 1.41 10.06
C VAL A 15 -35.72 0.34 10.59
N GLU A 16 -36.16 -0.92 10.67
CA GLU A 16 -35.35 -2.04 11.13
C GLU A 16 -34.19 -2.31 10.16
N ARG A 17 -34.43 -2.21 8.85
CA ARG A 17 -33.36 -2.30 7.83
C ARG A 17 -32.35 -1.16 7.93
N LEU A 18 -32.80 0.05 8.25
CA LEU A 18 -31.90 1.19 8.49
C LEU A 18 -31.06 0.99 9.75
N HIS A 19 -31.62 0.44 10.83
CA HIS A 19 -30.86 0.08 12.04
C HIS A 19 -29.83 -1.02 11.76
N THR A 20 -30.21 -2.08 11.04
CA THR A 20 -29.27 -3.14 10.64
C THR A 20 -28.16 -2.58 9.75
N ALA A 21 -28.49 -1.76 8.75
CA ALA A 21 -27.50 -1.12 7.88
C ALA A 21 -26.58 -0.16 8.64
N ALA A 22 -27.09 0.55 9.65
CA ALA A 22 -26.28 1.42 10.50
C ALA A 22 -25.32 0.61 11.41
N ALA A 23 -25.77 -0.54 11.93
CA ALA A 23 -24.94 -1.46 12.71
C ALA A 23 -23.87 -2.14 11.84
N GLU A 24 -24.21 -2.57 10.63
CA GLU A 24 -23.24 -3.10 9.66
C GLU A 24 -22.22 -2.03 9.27
N ALA A 25 -22.66 -0.80 9.00
CA ALA A 25 -21.77 0.32 8.67
C ALA A 25 -20.88 0.74 9.85
N SER A 26 -21.32 0.56 11.10
CA SER A 26 -20.49 0.82 12.28
C SER A 26 -19.48 -0.30 12.52
N GLN A 27 -19.85 -1.56 12.26
CA GLN A 27 -18.93 -2.71 12.28
C GLN A 27 -17.87 -2.62 11.18
N VAL A 28 -18.27 -2.26 9.95
CA VAL A 28 -17.32 -2.01 8.84
C VAL A 28 -16.37 -0.86 9.18
N ARG A 29 -16.87 0.21 9.81
CA ARG A 29 -16.01 1.29 10.30
C ARG A 29 -15.08 0.80 11.41
N ALA A 30 -15.54 0.03 12.37
CA ALA A 30 -14.71 -0.53 13.44
C ALA A 30 -13.58 -1.40 12.86
N LEU A 31 -13.89 -2.29 11.91
CA LEU A 31 -12.91 -3.14 11.24
C LEU A 31 -11.96 -2.35 10.33
N SER A 32 -12.46 -1.32 9.62
CA SER A 32 -11.63 -0.47 8.74
C SER A 32 -10.71 0.48 9.51
N THR A 33 -11.04 0.79 10.77
CA THR A 33 -10.23 1.65 11.65
C THR A 33 -9.30 0.83 12.55
N HIS A 34 -9.28 -0.50 12.40
CA HIS A 34 -8.37 -1.36 13.14
C HIS A 34 -6.91 -0.96 12.79
N PRO A 35 -6.02 -0.79 13.79
CA PRO A 35 -4.65 -0.31 13.55
C PRO A 35 -3.90 -1.16 12.51
N ASP A 36 -4.10 -2.48 12.52
CA ASP A 36 -3.48 -3.39 11.55
C ASP A 36 -3.98 -3.20 10.11
N VAL A 37 -5.25 -2.86 9.91
CA VAL A 37 -5.80 -2.60 8.56
C VAL A 37 -5.25 -1.28 8.02
N VAL A 38 -5.09 -0.28 8.90
CA VAL A 38 -4.44 0.99 8.55
C VAL A 38 -2.97 0.74 8.19
N ALA A 39 -2.23 0.03 9.03
CA ALA A 39 -0.82 -0.32 8.78
C ALA A 39 -0.65 -1.08 7.45
N LEU A 40 -1.47 -2.11 7.20
CA LEU A 40 -1.46 -2.88 5.95
C LEU A 40 -1.79 -2.02 4.74
N ARG A 41 -2.79 -1.15 4.83
CA ARG A 41 -3.17 -0.27 3.73
C ARG A 41 -2.05 0.70 3.41
N VAL A 42 -1.39 1.23 4.41
CA VAL A 42 -0.29 2.17 4.18
C VAL A 42 0.96 1.47 3.64
N GLU A 43 1.33 0.29 4.14
CA GLU A 43 2.43 -0.51 3.56
C GLU A 43 2.12 -0.95 2.12
N SER A 44 0.85 -1.21 1.81
CA SER A 44 0.42 -1.49 0.43
C SER A 44 0.59 -0.27 -0.49
N VAL A 45 0.28 0.94 -0.02
CA VAL A 45 0.50 2.19 -0.76
C VAL A 45 2.00 2.41 -0.99
N ARG A 46 2.82 2.23 0.05
CA ARG A 46 4.29 2.32 -0.07
C ARG A 46 4.83 1.34 -1.12
N THR A 47 4.41 0.08 -1.06
CA THR A 47 4.81 -0.95 -2.02
C THR A 47 4.33 -0.63 -3.44
N GLN A 48 3.11 -0.10 -3.59
CA GLN A 48 2.56 0.30 -4.89
C GLN A 48 3.34 1.47 -5.49
N VAL A 49 3.60 2.52 -4.72
CA VAL A 49 4.40 3.67 -5.15
C VAL A 49 5.81 3.22 -5.55
N ASP A 50 6.42 2.35 -4.75
CA ASP A 50 7.74 1.81 -5.04
C ASP A 50 7.79 1.05 -6.38
N ARG A 51 6.77 0.23 -6.63
CA ARG A 51 6.64 -0.51 -7.89
C ARG A 51 6.43 0.42 -9.07
N CYS A 52 5.55 1.42 -8.96
CA CYS A 52 5.32 2.39 -10.04
C CYS A 52 6.61 3.15 -10.37
N MET A 53 7.36 3.56 -9.35
CA MET A 53 8.63 4.26 -9.51
C MET A 53 9.68 3.37 -10.20
N TRP A 54 9.84 2.12 -9.76
CA TRP A 54 10.73 1.16 -10.41
C TRP A 54 10.34 0.87 -11.85
N VAL A 55 9.05 0.72 -12.13
CA VAL A 55 8.55 0.54 -13.49
C VAL A 55 8.88 1.76 -14.36
N GLY A 56 8.67 2.98 -13.84
CA GLY A 56 9.03 4.21 -14.53
C GLY A 56 10.52 4.31 -14.84
N ILE A 57 11.38 3.98 -13.87
CA ILE A 57 12.84 3.94 -14.06
C ILE A 57 13.23 2.93 -15.15
N VAL A 58 12.71 1.69 -15.06
CA VAL A 58 13.04 0.63 -16.04
C VAL A 58 12.56 1.01 -17.45
N LEU A 59 11.36 1.57 -17.57
CA LEU A 59 10.84 2.03 -18.87
C LEU A 59 11.66 3.20 -19.43
N GLY A 60 12.03 4.17 -18.60
CA GLY A 60 12.89 5.28 -19.00
C GLY A 60 14.26 4.81 -19.47
N LEU A 61 14.89 3.88 -18.73
CA LEU A 61 16.16 3.27 -19.09
C LEU A 61 16.07 2.44 -20.38
N ALA A 62 14.99 1.67 -20.55
CA ALA A 62 14.79 0.91 -21.79
C ALA A 62 14.67 1.85 -23.00
N PHE A 63 14.00 2.99 -22.84
CA PHE A 63 13.88 3.99 -23.88
C PHE A 63 15.23 4.64 -24.23
N THR A 64 16.02 5.08 -23.23
CA THR A 64 17.35 5.64 -23.47
C THR A 64 18.27 4.61 -24.10
N MET A 65 18.20 3.36 -23.65
CA MET A 65 18.98 2.25 -24.18
C MET A 65 18.70 2.00 -25.66
N VAL A 66 17.44 2.02 -26.11
CA VAL A 66 17.09 1.85 -27.53
C VAL A 66 17.67 2.97 -28.40
N ASN A 67 17.61 4.21 -27.93
CA ASN A 67 18.13 5.35 -28.70
C ASN A 67 19.66 5.35 -28.76
N VAL A 68 20.33 5.09 -27.63
CA VAL A 68 21.79 4.96 -27.58
C VAL A 68 22.24 3.78 -28.44
N GLN A 69 21.49 2.67 -28.43
CA GLN A 69 21.79 1.53 -29.29
C GLN A 69 21.70 1.92 -30.78
N ALA A 70 20.63 2.60 -31.19
CA ALA A 70 20.44 3.03 -32.57
C ALA A 70 21.56 3.99 -33.02
N PHE A 71 22.03 4.85 -32.11
CA PHE A 71 23.15 5.74 -32.33
C PHE A 71 24.49 5.00 -32.42
N ALA A 72 24.82 4.17 -31.44
CA ALA A 72 26.12 3.51 -31.33
C ALA A 72 26.31 2.35 -32.33
N ALA A 73 25.21 1.70 -32.75
CA ALA A 73 25.25 0.63 -33.74
C ALA A 73 25.26 1.13 -35.19
N GLN A 74 25.34 2.45 -35.46
CA GLN A 74 25.26 3.00 -36.81
C GLN A 74 26.17 2.26 -37.80
N GLY A 75 25.56 1.54 -38.75
CA GLY A 75 26.26 0.76 -39.78
C GLY A 75 26.71 -0.65 -39.37
N ALA A 76 26.50 -1.06 -38.11
CA ALA A 76 26.81 -2.41 -37.65
C ALA A 76 25.76 -3.43 -38.12
N THR A 77 26.20 -4.62 -38.53
CA THR A 77 25.30 -5.70 -38.91
C THR A 77 24.56 -6.23 -37.69
N VAL A 78 23.28 -6.56 -37.86
CA VAL A 78 22.45 -7.11 -36.78
C VAL A 78 23.09 -8.41 -36.26
N GLY A 79 23.32 -8.48 -34.95
CA GLY A 79 23.97 -9.62 -34.30
C GLY A 79 25.50 -9.60 -34.28
N SER A 80 26.15 -8.58 -34.86
CA SER A 80 27.60 -8.39 -34.72
C SER A 80 28.00 -7.96 -33.30
N LEU A 81 29.27 -8.17 -32.94
CA LEU A 81 29.80 -7.73 -31.65
C LEU A 81 29.57 -6.23 -31.36
N PRO A 82 29.81 -5.30 -32.31
CA PRO A 82 29.50 -3.88 -32.09
C PRO A 82 27.99 -3.62 -31.87
N TRP A 83 27.12 -4.34 -32.59
CA TRP A 83 25.67 -4.21 -32.43
C TRP A 83 25.21 -4.66 -31.04
N VAL A 84 25.78 -5.75 -30.50
CA VAL A 84 25.51 -6.23 -29.14
C VAL A 84 26.12 -5.30 -28.09
N ALA A 85 27.35 -4.82 -28.30
CA ALA A 85 28.02 -3.91 -27.37
C ALA A 85 27.26 -2.58 -27.22
N ALA A 86 26.64 -2.09 -28.29
CA ALA A 86 25.81 -0.88 -28.28
C ALA A 86 24.64 -0.96 -27.29
N TRP A 87 24.08 -2.16 -27.04
CA TRP A 87 23.03 -2.36 -26.04
C TRP A 87 23.51 -2.18 -24.59
N LEU A 88 24.81 -2.32 -24.32
CA LEU A 88 25.37 -2.28 -22.96
C LEU A 88 25.90 -0.91 -22.55
N LEU A 89 26.13 0.00 -23.50
CA LEU A 89 26.70 1.32 -23.22
C LEU A 89 25.82 2.14 -22.27
N ASP A 90 24.52 2.25 -22.58
CA ASP A 90 23.59 3.06 -21.77
C ASP A 90 23.28 2.45 -20.40
N PRO A 91 22.99 1.14 -20.27
CA PRO A 91 22.81 0.51 -18.95
C PRO A 91 24.04 0.66 -18.05
N MET A 92 25.26 0.57 -18.60
CA MET A 92 26.49 0.72 -17.82
C MET A 92 26.57 2.10 -17.17
N VAL A 93 26.43 3.17 -17.95
CA VAL A 93 26.52 4.55 -17.45
C VAL A 93 25.36 4.84 -16.49
N SER A 94 24.15 4.42 -16.85
CA SER A 94 22.95 4.65 -16.05
C SER A 94 22.97 3.92 -14.71
N LEU A 95 23.46 2.68 -14.64
CA LEU A 95 23.59 1.93 -13.39
C LEU A 95 24.63 2.56 -12.47
N VAL A 96 25.76 3.04 -13.02
CA VAL A 96 26.76 3.78 -12.25
C VAL A 96 26.15 5.06 -11.67
N LEU A 97 25.40 5.83 -12.49
CA LEU A 97 24.71 7.03 -12.03
C LEU A 97 23.70 6.72 -10.92
N ILE A 98 22.86 5.70 -11.09
CA ILE A 98 21.90 5.27 -10.06
C ILE A 98 22.62 4.81 -8.79
N ALA A 99 23.75 4.11 -8.90
CA ALA A 99 24.53 3.67 -7.76
C ALA A 99 25.15 4.84 -6.99
N VAL A 100 25.71 5.82 -7.69
CA VAL A 100 26.26 7.05 -7.09
C VAL A 100 25.15 7.85 -6.40
N LEU A 101 24.03 8.08 -7.09
CA LEU A 101 22.85 8.73 -6.52
C LEU A 101 22.36 8.01 -5.26
N ARG A 102 22.31 6.69 -5.30
CA ARG A 102 21.89 5.88 -4.16
C ARG A 102 22.90 5.95 -3.00
N ALA A 103 24.19 5.96 -3.30
CA ALA A 103 25.24 6.05 -2.29
C ALA A 103 25.19 7.41 -1.57
N GLU A 104 25.06 8.53 -2.31
CA GLU A 104 24.89 9.87 -1.75
C GLU A 104 23.70 9.97 -0.78
N GLN A 105 22.57 9.39 -1.19
CA GLN A 105 21.35 9.44 -0.38
C GLN A 105 21.45 8.57 0.88
N ILE A 106 22.23 7.48 0.83
CA ILE A 106 22.53 6.65 2.00
C ILE A 106 23.51 7.39 2.93
N THR A 107 24.59 7.98 2.43
CA THR A 107 25.57 8.70 3.25
C THR A 107 24.97 9.96 3.88
N ALA A 108 24.08 10.66 3.17
CA ALA A 108 23.32 11.79 3.69
C ALA A 108 22.46 11.42 4.92
N ARG A 109 21.91 10.20 4.97
CA ARG A 109 21.16 9.71 6.15
C ARG A 109 22.03 9.54 7.38
N TYR A 110 23.32 9.25 7.20
CA TYR A 110 24.30 9.11 8.27
C TYR A 110 25.05 10.42 8.58
N GLN A 111 24.61 11.56 8.01
CA GLN A 111 25.23 12.89 8.18
C GLN A 111 26.73 12.93 7.87
N VAL A 112 27.22 12.01 7.04
CA VAL A 112 28.58 12.08 6.53
C VAL A 112 28.57 13.15 5.45
N GLY A 113 28.94 14.37 5.85
CA GLY A 113 28.97 15.52 4.96
C GLY A 113 29.96 15.29 3.82
N ASP A 114 29.46 15.24 2.60
CA ASP A 114 30.31 15.26 1.42
C ASP A 114 30.88 16.67 1.23
N HIS A 115 32.05 16.93 1.82
CA HIS A 115 32.74 18.23 1.71
C HIS A 115 33.31 18.49 0.30
N THR A 116 33.08 17.60 -0.67
CA THR A 116 33.80 17.58 -1.94
C THR A 116 32.85 17.71 -3.12
N ASN A 117 33.01 18.80 -3.89
CA ASN A 117 32.20 19.11 -5.09
C ASN A 117 32.30 18.08 -6.23
N TRP A 118 33.15 17.04 -6.10
CA TRP A 118 33.39 16.02 -7.12
C TRP A 118 32.16 15.16 -7.40
N ILE A 119 31.42 14.81 -6.37
CA ILE A 119 30.23 13.96 -6.45
C ILE A 119 29.15 14.62 -7.32
N GLY A 120 28.84 15.89 -7.03
CA GLY A 120 27.90 16.67 -7.84
C GLY A 120 28.38 16.91 -9.29
N ARG A 121 29.70 16.99 -9.53
CA ARG A 121 30.26 17.08 -10.89
C ARG A 121 30.12 15.78 -11.65
N THR A 122 30.42 14.63 -11.04
CA THR A 122 30.25 13.30 -11.63
C THR A 122 28.78 13.05 -12.01
N LYS A 123 27.85 13.43 -11.13
CA LYS A 123 26.41 13.37 -11.39
C LYS A 123 26.02 14.16 -12.64
N LYS A 124 26.40 15.45 -12.68
CA LYS A 124 26.09 16.34 -13.80
C LYS A 124 26.71 15.84 -15.10
N PHE A 125 27.94 15.33 -15.04
CA PHE A 125 28.63 14.76 -16.20
C PHE A 125 27.92 13.52 -16.74
N ALA A 126 27.62 12.54 -15.89
CA ALA A 126 26.93 11.32 -16.31
C ALA A 126 25.53 11.60 -16.87
N PHE A 127 24.80 12.53 -16.23
CA PHE A 127 23.52 13.00 -16.75
C PHE A 127 23.68 13.71 -18.11
N ALA A 128 24.64 14.63 -18.24
CA ALA A 128 24.88 15.34 -19.49
C ALA A 128 25.29 14.39 -20.63
N ALA A 129 26.13 13.41 -20.35
CA ALA A 129 26.51 12.38 -21.32
C ALA A 129 25.28 11.62 -21.82
N THR A 130 24.43 11.15 -20.91
CA THR A 130 23.19 10.44 -21.24
C THR A 130 22.23 11.33 -22.06
N TYR A 131 22.06 12.58 -21.64
CA TYR A 131 21.22 13.55 -22.32
C TYR A 131 21.70 13.85 -23.75
N VAL A 132 23.00 14.09 -23.92
CA VAL A 132 23.60 14.36 -25.23
C VAL A 132 23.42 13.16 -26.14
N MET A 133 23.74 11.94 -25.68
CA MET A 133 23.55 10.74 -26.52
C MET A 133 22.10 10.55 -26.96
N ASN A 134 21.13 10.85 -26.08
CA ASN A 134 19.71 10.67 -26.40
C ASN A 134 19.17 11.74 -27.36
N THR A 135 19.71 12.97 -27.30
CA THR A 135 19.20 14.12 -28.08
C THR A 135 20.04 14.46 -29.31
N TRP A 136 21.24 13.88 -29.45
CA TRP A 136 22.23 14.24 -30.48
C TRP A 136 21.65 14.25 -31.89
N GLN A 137 20.93 13.19 -32.27
CA GLN A 137 20.32 13.10 -33.61
C GLN A 137 19.25 14.18 -33.83
N SER A 138 18.48 14.52 -32.79
CA SER A 138 17.47 15.58 -32.90
C SER A 138 18.11 16.96 -33.02
N TRP A 139 19.24 17.20 -32.35
CA TRP A 139 20.05 18.40 -32.53
C TRP A 139 20.67 18.48 -33.93
N ALA A 140 21.24 17.38 -34.42
CA ALA A 140 21.85 17.32 -35.75
C ALA A 140 20.86 17.66 -36.88
N HIS A 141 19.58 17.32 -36.70
CA HIS A 141 18.50 17.61 -37.66
C HIS A 141 17.65 18.83 -37.29
N MET A 142 18.00 19.58 -36.23
CA MET A 142 17.24 20.73 -35.72
C MET A 142 15.75 20.42 -35.43
N HIS A 143 15.44 19.19 -35.02
CA HIS A 143 14.08 18.73 -34.79
C HIS A 143 13.64 18.97 -33.34
N VAL A 144 13.03 20.13 -33.09
CA VAL A 144 12.64 20.60 -31.74
C VAL A 144 11.77 19.57 -31.00
N ALA A 145 10.76 19.00 -31.67
CA ALA A 145 9.91 17.98 -31.07
C ALA A 145 10.70 16.72 -30.68
N GLY A 146 11.73 16.36 -31.44
CA GLY A 146 12.63 15.25 -31.13
C GLY A 146 13.48 15.54 -29.91
N ILE A 147 14.00 16.76 -29.77
CA ILE A 147 14.77 17.18 -28.59
C ILE A 147 13.90 17.03 -27.34
N VAL A 148 12.64 17.49 -27.39
CA VAL A 148 11.71 17.34 -26.27
C VAL A 148 11.41 15.85 -26.00
N LEU A 149 11.05 15.09 -27.03
CA LEU A 149 10.66 13.68 -26.88
C LEU A 149 11.80 12.82 -26.30
N HIS A 150 13.03 13.09 -26.70
CA HIS A 150 14.21 12.36 -26.24
C HIS A 150 14.87 13.00 -25.00
N SER A 151 14.44 14.16 -24.51
CA SER A 151 14.96 14.70 -23.24
C SER A 151 14.15 14.24 -22.02
N VAL A 152 12.85 14.00 -22.20
CA VAL A 152 11.93 13.62 -21.11
C VAL A 152 12.38 12.35 -20.38
N PRO A 153 12.75 11.23 -21.04
CA PRO A 153 13.07 10.00 -20.32
C PRO A 153 14.35 10.07 -19.47
N PRO A 154 15.50 10.60 -19.95
CA PRO A 154 16.66 10.84 -19.11
C PRO A 154 16.37 11.72 -17.89
N LEU A 155 15.60 12.81 -18.08
CA LEU A 155 15.20 13.70 -17.00
C LEU A 155 14.35 12.99 -15.96
N LEU A 156 13.34 12.23 -16.39
CA LEU A 156 12.47 11.48 -15.49
C LEU A 156 13.24 10.41 -14.69
N VAL A 157 14.16 9.67 -15.32
CA VAL A 157 14.99 8.67 -14.62
C VAL A 157 15.88 9.35 -13.59
N PHE A 158 16.53 10.45 -13.96
CA PHE A 158 17.39 11.21 -13.07
C PHE A 158 16.62 11.75 -11.86
N CYS A 159 15.49 12.43 -12.10
CA CYS A 159 14.63 12.95 -11.04
C CYS A 159 14.06 11.83 -10.17
N ALA A 160 13.61 10.73 -10.77
CA ALA A 160 13.11 9.58 -10.01
C ALA A 160 14.19 8.94 -9.13
N ALA A 161 15.41 8.78 -9.63
CA ALA A 161 16.52 8.23 -8.86
C ALA A 161 16.93 9.14 -7.69
N GLU A 162 16.90 10.46 -7.88
CA GLU A 162 17.21 11.44 -6.83
C GLU A 162 16.10 11.58 -5.79
N THR A 163 14.84 11.55 -6.21
CA THR A 163 13.68 11.73 -5.32
C THR A 163 13.21 10.44 -4.65
N ALA A 164 13.55 9.27 -5.20
CA ALA A 164 13.10 7.97 -4.72
C ALA A 164 13.32 7.74 -3.21
N PRO A 165 14.51 7.98 -2.64
CA PRO A 165 14.74 7.75 -1.22
C PRO A 165 13.96 8.73 -0.33
N VAL A 166 13.92 10.01 -0.72
CA VAL A 166 13.19 11.04 0.02
C VAL A 166 11.69 10.75 0.04
N LEU A 167 11.12 10.36 -1.09
CA LEU A 167 9.71 10.01 -1.18
C LEU A 167 9.40 8.78 -0.31
N ARG A 168 10.24 7.74 -0.32
CA ARG A 168 10.10 6.58 0.56
C ARG A 168 10.15 6.97 2.03
N ASP A 169 11.04 7.88 2.42
CA ASP A 169 11.15 8.34 3.81
C ASP A 169 9.93 9.14 4.24
N ARG A 170 9.41 10.02 3.37
CA ARG A 170 8.19 10.79 3.65
C ARG A 170 6.94 9.92 3.72
N LEU A 171 6.84 8.90 2.86
CA LEU A 171 5.80 7.90 2.96
C LEU A 171 5.91 7.13 4.27
N THR A 172 7.11 6.68 4.64
CA THR A 172 7.38 5.98 5.92
C THR A 172 6.96 6.84 7.12
N GLU A 173 7.34 8.12 7.12
CA GLU A 173 6.95 9.06 8.18
C GLU A 173 5.43 9.31 8.22
N ALA A 174 4.78 9.41 7.05
CA ALA A 174 3.32 9.54 6.97
C ALA A 174 2.63 8.30 7.55
N VAL A 175 3.18 7.09 7.34
CA VAL A 175 2.70 5.84 7.96
C VAL A 175 2.76 5.93 9.47
N LEU A 176 3.95 6.22 10.00
CA LEU A 176 4.18 6.26 11.45
C LEU A 176 3.32 7.33 12.14
N ARG A 177 3.05 8.46 11.47
CA ARG A 177 2.09 9.46 11.96
C ARG A 177 0.66 8.96 11.92
N ALA A 178 0.23 8.29 10.85
CA ALA A 178 -1.12 7.73 10.76
C ALA A 178 -1.37 6.67 11.85
N GLU A 179 -0.38 5.81 12.11
CA GLU A 179 -0.44 4.81 13.19
C GLU A 179 -0.54 5.45 14.57
N ARG A 180 0.29 6.46 14.87
CA ARG A 180 0.22 7.20 16.14
C ARG A 180 -1.15 7.87 16.34
N THR A 181 -1.69 8.51 15.31
CA THR A 181 -3.01 9.13 15.37
C THR A 181 -4.12 8.09 15.61
N ALA A 182 -4.06 6.93 14.95
CA ALA A 182 -5.01 5.84 15.16
C ALA A 182 -4.91 5.26 16.59
N ALA A 183 -3.69 5.07 17.10
CA ALA A 183 -3.47 4.61 18.47
C ALA A 183 -4.01 5.59 19.52
N MET A 184 -3.80 6.91 19.31
CA MET A 184 -4.36 7.94 20.19
C MET A 184 -5.89 8.00 20.13
N ALA A 185 -6.50 7.82 18.95
CA ALA A 185 -7.94 7.78 18.81
C ALA A 185 -8.58 6.56 19.51
N VAL A 186 -7.90 5.41 19.51
CA VAL A 186 -8.32 4.22 20.28
C VAL A 186 -8.15 4.47 21.79
N ALA A 187 -7.05 5.08 22.23
CA ALA A 187 -6.82 5.38 23.64
C ALA A 187 -7.85 6.37 24.23
N VAL A 188 -8.21 7.42 23.48
CA VAL A 188 -9.24 8.40 23.89
C VAL A 188 -10.62 7.76 23.96
N LYS A 189 -10.91 6.77 23.10
CA LYS A 189 -12.19 6.07 23.09
C LYS A 189 -12.28 4.91 24.10
N GLY A 190 -11.14 4.37 24.54
CA GLY A 190 -11.02 3.32 25.55
C GLY A 190 -10.85 3.84 26.98
N ALA A 191 -10.65 5.14 27.18
CA ALA A 191 -10.74 5.74 28.51
C ALA A 191 -12.20 5.61 28.99
N PRO A 192 -12.45 5.06 30.21
CA PRO A 192 -13.79 5.07 30.77
C PRO A 192 -14.25 6.54 30.80
N GLN A 193 -15.36 6.81 30.12
CA GLN A 193 -16.12 8.02 30.36
C GLN A 193 -16.47 7.98 31.85
N SER A 194 -15.70 8.70 32.67
CA SER A 194 -16.18 9.11 33.96
C SER A 194 -17.46 9.88 33.67
N ASP A 195 -18.59 9.28 34.03
CA ASP A 195 -19.91 9.89 34.08
C ASP A 195 -19.86 11.07 35.05
N THR A 196 -19.26 12.17 34.62
CA THR A 196 -19.57 13.49 35.17
C THR A 196 -20.59 14.08 34.23
N THR A 197 -21.86 13.81 34.54
CA THR A 197 -22.99 14.58 34.05
C THR A 197 -22.70 16.08 34.24
N PRO A 198 -22.59 16.90 33.18
CA PRO A 198 -22.72 18.33 33.33
C PRO A 198 -24.22 18.60 33.45
N ALA A 199 -24.65 18.87 34.68
CA ALA A 199 -25.95 19.46 34.93
C ALA A 199 -26.09 20.76 34.13
N VAL A 200 -27.26 20.90 33.53
CA VAL A 200 -27.74 21.98 32.67
C VAL A 200 -27.48 23.36 33.30
N ALA A 201 -26.80 24.24 32.57
CA ALA A 201 -26.97 25.68 32.69
C ALA A 201 -27.42 26.22 31.33
N ALA A 202 -28.73 26.43 31.22
CA ALA A 202 -29.36 27.14 30.12
C ALA A 202 -28.87 28.60 30.09
N ALA A 203 -28.36 29.04 28.95
CA ALA A 203 -28.21 30.45 28.63
C ALA A 203 -28.71 30.69 27.20
N THR A 204 -29.95 31.14 27.14
CA THR A 204 -30.64 31.70 25.98
C THR A 204 -30.08 33.10 25.70
N VAL A 205 -29.42 33.32 24.56
CA VAL A 205 -29.21 34.64 23.91
C VAL A 205 -29.07 34.37 22.41
N GLU A 206 -30.16 34.46 21.64
CA GLU A 206 -30.65 35.66 20.94
C GLU A 206 -29.84 36.00 19.67
N MET A 207 -30.52 35.82 18.54
CA MET A 207 -30.07 36.08 17.18
C MET A 207 -30.56 37.48 16.76
N PRO A 208 -29.73 38.36 16.18
CA PRO A 208 -30.21 39.56 15.50
C PRO A 208 -30.26 39.38 13.96
N PRO A 209 -31.04 40.24 13.27
CA PRO A 209 -31.57 40.02 11.92
C PRO A 209 -30.66 40.51 10.78
N PRO A 210 -30.99 40.23 9.49
CA PRO A 210 -30.23 40.73 8.35
C PRO A 210 -30.66 42.16 7.98
N ALA A 211 -29.70 42.98 7.55
CA ALA A 211 -29.99 44.26 6.90
C ALA A 211 -29.11 44.42 5.65
N ASP A 212 -29.81 44.64 4.54
CA ASP A 212 -29.33 45.10 3.24
C ASP A 212 -28.75 46.52 3.30
N THR A 213 -27.72 46.80 2.50
CA THR A 213 -27.52 47.91 1.52
C THR A 213 -26.03 48.00 1.16
N ALA A 214 -25.64 47.82 -0.11
CA ALA A 214 -25.33 48.87 -1.10
C ALA A 214 -24.28 49.89 -0.57
N ASP A 215 -23.18 50.24 -1.22
CA ASP A 215 -22.99 50.50 -2.65
C ASP A 215 -21.49 50.75 -2.97
N THR A 216 -21.08 50.39 -4.19
CA THR A 216 -20.21 51.16 -5.12
C THR A 216 -18.70 51.44 -4.91
N THR A 217 -18.00 51.36 -6.07
CA THR A 217 -16.65 51.86 -6.50
C THR A 217 -15.41 51.06 -6.09
N ALA A 218 -14.42 50.75 -6.93
CA ALA A 218 -14.11 51.13 -8.32
C ALA A 218 -13.02 50.22 -8.95
N SER A 219 -13.07 50.14 -10.29
CA SER A 219 -11.94 50.20 -11.25
C SER A 219 -10.96 49.03 -11.47
N ALA A 220 -10.95 48.63 -12.76
CA ALA A 220 -9.82 48.31 -13.65
C ALA A 220 -9.06 47.01 -13.33
N ASP A 221 -8.64 46.18 -14.28
CA ASP A 221 -8.32 46.35 -15.69
C ASP A 221 -8.15 44.94 -16.30
N SER A 222 -8.00 44.89 -17.63
CA SER A 222 -7.25 43.89 -18.39
C SER A 222 -7.99 42.73 -19.10
N THR A 223 -8.09 42.97 -20.41
CA THR A 223 -7.66 42.10 -21.52
C THR A 223 -8.61 41.03 -22.02
N ASP A 224 -9.47 41.51 -22.91
CA ASP A 224 -9.69 41.05 -24.27
C ASP A 224 -8.54 40.20 -24.87
N ASN A 225 -8.85 38.98 -25.34
CA ASN A 225 -8.10 38.34 -26.44
C ASN A 225 -8.97 37.30 -27.16
N ALA A 226 -9.75 37.80 -28.13
CA ALA A 226 -10.24 37.02 -29.25
C ALA A 226 -9.15 36.99 -30.35
N GLY A 227 -8.76 35.79 -30.79
CA GLY A 227 -7.76 35.68 -31.86
C GLY A 227 -7.55 34.24 -32.32
N ARG A 228 -8.57 33.63 -32.93
CA ARG A 228 -8.48 32.34 -33.63
C ARG A 228 -8.62 32.59 -35.13
N PRO A 229 -7.63 32.19 -35.93
CA PRO A 229 -7.89 31.74 -37.29
C PRO A 229 -7.57 30.25 -37.40
N ALA A 230 -8.60 29.49 -37.79
CA ALA A 230 -8.43 28.18 -38.38
C ALA A 230 -8.21 28.37 -39.88
N GLU A 231 -7.05 27.95 -40.39
CA GLU A 231 -6.85 27.77 -41.82
C GLU A 231 -6.51 26.31 -42.13
N ALA A 232 -7.19 25.84 -43.16
CA ALA A 232 -7.22 24.50 -43.68
C ALA A 232 -6.04 24.23 -44.59
N ILE A 233 -5.55 22.99 -44.62
CA ILE A 233 -4.88 22.43 -45.79
C ILE A 233 -5.49 21.07 -46.12
N GLU A 234 -5.73 20.94 -47.41
CA GLU A 234 -6.53 19.98 -48.17
C GLU A 234 -5.67 18.85 -48.76
N SER A 235 -6.24 17.62 -48.80
CA SER A 235 -6.07 16.49 -49.76
C SER A 235 -4.67 15.93 -50.11
N ALA A 236 -4.28 14.69 -49.76
CA ALA A 236 -4.64 13.35 -50.31
C ALA A 236 -3.42 12.71 -51.07
N PRO A 237 -3.46 11.44 -51.58
CA PRO A 237 -3.52 10.15 -50.86
C PRO A 237 -2.42 9.13 -51.29
N ALA A 238 -2.04 8.15 -50.47
CA ALA A 238 -1.34 6.94 -50.98
C ALA A 238 -1.41 5.70 -50.06
N THR A 239 -2.03 4.65 -50.61
CA THR A 239 -1.73 3.20 -50.52
C THR A 239 -1.67 2.46 -49.17
N LYS A 240 -2.79 1.75 -48.88
CA LYS A 240 -2.91 0.66 -47.90
C LYS A 240 -2.25 -0.64 -48.44
N PRO A 241 -1.33 -1.29 -47.73
CA PRO A 241 -0.97 -2.68 -48.01
C PRO A 241 -1.96 -3.65 -47.31
N LYS A 242 -2.42 -4.64 -48.07
CA LYS A 242 -3.40 -5.67 -47.70
C LYS A 242 -2.89 -6.58 -46.56
N PRO A 243 -3.73 -7.00 -45.61
CA PRO A 243 -3.34 -7.93 -44.55
C PRO A 243 -3.24 -9.37 -45.09
N LYS A 244 -2.11 -10.04 -44.79
CA LYS A 244 -1.92 -11.49 -45.02
C LYS A 244 -2.77 -12.26 -44.01
N VAL A 245 -3.74 -13.01 -44.51
CA VAL A 245 -4.52 -14.00 -43.75
C VAL A 245 -3.63 -15.20 -43.44
N THR A 246 -3.20 -15.33 -42.19
CA THR A 246 -2.55 -16.54 -41.66
C THR A 246 -3.60 -17.45 -41.01
N ARG A 247 -3.66 -18.71 -41.47
CA ARG A 247 -4.52 -19.77 -40.94
C ARG A 247 -4.24 -19.99 -39.43
N PRO A 248 -5.27 -20.14 -38.57
CA PRO A 248 -5.05 -20.46 -37.17
C PRO A 248 -4.68 -21.94 -37.02
N GLY A 249 -3.44 -22.19 -36.61
CA GLY A 249 -3.01 -23.49 -36.12
C GLY A 249 -3.73 -23.81 -34.80
N ARG A 250 -4.39 -24.96 -34.77
CA ARG A 250 -5.13 -25.53 -33.64
C ARG A 250 -4.16 -25.74 -32.45
N LYS A 251 -4.27 -24.91 -31.41
CA LYS A 251 -3.53 -25.09 -30.14
C LYS A 251 -4.25 -26.13 -29.26
N PRO A 252 -3.53 -27.03 -28.56
CA PRO A 252 -4.13 -27.94 -27.61
C PRO A 252 -4.74 -27.19 -26.41
N ALA A 253 -5.86 -27.70 -25.91
CA ALA A 253 -6.64 -27.10 -24.83
C ALA A 253 -5.78 -26.90 -23.57
N LYS A 254 -5.72 -25.67 -23.08
CA LYS A 254 -5.09 -25.30 -21.80
C LYS A 254 -5.97 -25.86 -20.67
N ALA A 255 -5.38 -26.72 -19.85
CA ALA A 255 -5.94 -27.11 -18.55
C ALA A 255 -6.38 -25.84 -17.78
N ALA A 256 -7.57 -25.90 -17.19
CA ALA A 256 -8.13 -24.85 -16.38
C ALA A 256 -7.13 -24.43 -15.31
N LYS A 257 -6.71 -23.16 -15.35
CA LYS A 257 -5.77 -22.61 -14.37
C LYS A 257 -6.50 -22.50 -13.05
N THR A 258 -6.19 -23.40 -12.13
CA THR A 258 -6.46 -23.22 -10.70
C THR A 258 -5.99 -21.82 -10.30
N GLY A 259 -6.87 -21.03 -9.69
CA GLY A 259 -6.58 -19.66 -9.29
C GLY A 259 -5.27 -19.56 -8.50
N ARG A 260 -4.59 -18.42 -8.61
CA ARG A 260 -3.35 -18.18 -7.86
C ARG A 260 -3.67 -18.19 -6.37
N LYS A 261 -3.35 -19.29 -5.67
CA LYS A 261 -3.43 -19.41 -4.21
C LYS A 261 -2.71 -18.22 -3.57
N LEU A 262 -3.39 -17.51 -2.68
CA LEU A 262 -2.83 -16.42 -1.88
C LEU A 262 -2.06 -17.00 -0.69
N LEU A 263 -1.25 -16.17 -0.02
CA LEU A 263 -0.47 -16.60 1.14
C LEU A 263 -1.38 -17.16 2.25
N ALA A 264 -2.54 -16.55 2.46
CA ALA A 264 -3.52 -16.99 3.45
C ALA A 264 -4.00 -18.43 3.19
N ASP A 265 -4.20 -18.79 1.92
CA ASP A 265 -4.62 -20.15 1.53
C ASP A 265 -3.55 -21.17 1.90
N TYR A 266 -2.28 -20.85 1.68
CA TYR A 266 -1.16 -21.73 2.08
C TYR A 266 -1.01 -21.86 3.60
N VAL A 267 -1.26 -20.78 4.35
CA VAL A 267 -1.23 -20.83 5.81
C VAL A 267 -2.39 -21.66 6.35
N ALA A 268 -3.59 -21.50 5.81
CA ALA A 268 -4.76 -22.30 6.19
C ALA A 268 -4.57 -23.79 5.85
N GLU A 269 -4.04 -24.08 4.65
CA GLU A 269 -3.72 -25.45 4.23
C GLU A 269 -2.62 -26.09 5.11
N ALA A 270 -1.60 -25.31 5.50
CA ALA A 270 -0.58 -25.77 6.44
C ALA A 270 -1.16 -26.03 7.84
N LEU A 271 -1.98 -25.12 8.36
CA LEU A 271 -2.63 -25.26 9.68
C LEU A 271 -3.54 -26.49 9.74
N ALA A 272 -4.28 -26.77 8.67
CA ALA A 272 -5.13 -27.97 8.59
C ALA A 272 -4.35 -29.28 8.63
N ALA A 273 -3.05 -29.24 8.34
CA ALA A 273 -2.15 -30.39 8.34
C ALA A 273 -1.25 -30.46 9.59
N VAL A 274 -1.43 -29.56 10.56
CA VAL A 274 -0.73 -29.63 11.86
C VAL A 274 -1.37 -30.75 12.70
N GLU A 275 -0.54 -31.68 13.17
CA GLU A 275 -0.99 -32.78 14.04
C GLU A 275 -1.14 -32.30 15.49
N PRO A 276 -2.11 -32.85 16.27
CA PRO A 276 -2.26 -32.51 17.68
C PRO A 276 -0.98 -32.83 18.47
N GLY A 277 -0.39 -31.80 19.10
CA GLY A 277 0.85 -31.91 19.88
C GLY A 277 2.12 -31.49 19.14
N MET A 278 2.04 -31.08 17.88
CA MET A 278 3.15 -30.47 17.17
C MET A 278 3.43 -29.06 17.72
N SER A 279 4.66 -28.82 18.20
CA SER A 279 5.05 -27.53 18.75
C SER A 279 5.28 -26.51 17.63
N SER A 280 5.20 -25.21 17.96
CA SER A 280 5.56 -24.15 17.03
C SER A 280 7.01 -24.29 16.51
N ASP A 281 7.93 -24.83 17.31
CA ASP A 281 9.33 -25.04 16.92
C ASP A 281 9.51 -26.12 15.84
N ASP A 282 8.59 -27.08 15.75
CA ASP A 282 8.62 -28.17 14.77
C ASP A 282 8.20 -27.70 13.36
N ILE A 283 7.55 -26.54 13.27
CA ILE A 283 7.08 -25.96 12.01
C ILE A 283 8.26 -25.32 11.27
N THR A 284 8.95 -26.13 10.47
CA THR A 284 10.07 -25.66 9.64
C THR A 284 9.63 -25.27 8.22
N PRO A 285 10.37 -24.39 7.50
CA PRO A 285 10.12 -24.11 6.09
C PRO A 285 10.24 -25.36 5.19
N ALA A 286 10.98 -26.39 5.61
CA ALA A 286 11.08 -27.65 4.87
C ALA A 286 9.78 -28.46 5.01
N TRP A 287 9.23 -28.55 6.22
CA TRP A 287 7.93 -29.17 6.49
C TRP A 287 6.81 -28.50 5.66
N VAL A 288 6.70 -27.17 5.72
CA VAL A 288 5.67 -26.41 4.99
C VAL A 288 5.70 -26.67 3.48
N ARG A 289 6.89 -26.79 2.88
CA ARG A 289 7.03 -27.12 1.45
C ARG A 289 6.50 -28.50 1.12
N ARG A 290 6.82 -29.48 1.97
CA ARG A 290 6.37 -30.86 1.80
C ARG A 290 4.84 -30.95 1.88
N THR A 291 4.24 -30.20 2.81
CA THR A 291 2.81 -30.27 3.09
C THR A 291 1.96 -29.48 2.09
N THR A 292 2.42 -28.29 1.68
CA THR A 292 1.60 -27.36 0.86
C THR A 292 2.05 -27.22 -0.60
N GLY A 293 3.23 -27.74 -0.95
CA GLY A 293 3.82 -27.57 -2.28
C GLY A 293 4.25 -26.13 -2.62
N CYS A 294 4.29 -25.22 -1.65
CA CYS A 294 4.67 -23.83 -1.87
C CYS A 294 6.15 -23.67 -2.28
N SER A 295 6.49 -22.55 -2.92
CA SER A 295 7.87 -22.29 -3.37
C SER A 295 8.83 -21.97 -2.22
N THR A 296 10.13 -22.15 -2.46
CA THR A 296 11.22 -21.89 -1.49
C THR A 296 11.18 -20.50 -0.85
N GLY A 297 10.81 -19.47 -1.61
CA GLY A 297 10.70 -18.11 -1.07
C GLY A 297 9.44 -17.88 -0.23
N LEU A 298 8.37 -18.66 -0.47
CA LEU A 298 7.09 -18.51 0.21
C LEU A 298 7.03 -19.33 1.51
N SER A 299 7.73 -20.46 1.55
CA SER A 299 7.70 -21.39 2.68
C SER A 299 8.17 -20.82 4.01
N ALA A 300 9.12 -19.88 4.00
CA ALA A 300 9.56 -19.21 5.22
C ALA A 300 8.46 -18.31 5.80
N LYS A 301 7.70 -17.62 4.95
CA LYS A 301 6.59 -16.76 5.35
C LYS A 301 5.40 -17.57 5.86
N VAL A 302 5.08 -18.67 5.17
CA VAL A 302 4.00 -19.57 5.59
C VAL A 302 4.35 -20.24 6.92
N ALA A 303 5.58 -20.75 7.11
CA ALA A 303 6.02 -21.31 8.39
C ALA A 303 5.92 -20.30 9.54
N SER A 304 6.34 -19.05 9.31
CA SER A 304 6.19 -17.98 10.31
C SER A 304 4.73 -17.71 10.66
N GLY A 305 3.83 -17.69 9.66
CA GLY A 305 2.40 -17.49 9.88
C GLY A 305 1.77 -18.59 10.71
N VAL A 306 2.09 -19.85 10.41
CA VAL A 306 1.60 -21.02 11.17
C VAL A 306 2.07 -20.97 12.62
N ARG A 307 3.36 -20.65 12.86
CA ARG A 307 3.91 -20.57 14.22
C ARG A 307 3.23 -19.50 15.08
N LEU A 308 2.95 -18.33 14.51
CA LEU A 308 2.27 -17.26 15.23
C LEU A 308 0.86 -17.68 15.68
N VAL A 309 0.15 -18.45 14.85
CA VAL A 309 -1.18 -18.97 15.21
C VAL A 309 -1.09 -20.01 16.33
N LEU A 310 -0.11 -20.91 16.27
CA LEU A 310 0.09 -21.92 17.32
C LEU A 310 0.46 -21.28 18.67
N ILE A 311 1.39 -20.33 18.67
CA ILE A 311 1.78 -19.59 19.88
C ILE A 311 0.57 -18.85 20.48
N GLY A 312 -0.29 -18.27 19.65
CA GLY A 312 -1.52 -17.63 20.10
C GLY A 312 -2.50 -18.61 20.77
N SER A 313 -2.61 -19.84 20.24
CA SER A 313 -3.47 -20.88 20.80
C SER A 313 -2.94 -21.45 22.11
N GLU A 314 -1.62 -21.60 22.24
CA GLU A 314 -0.96 -22.05 23.47
C GLU A 314 -1.20 -21.05 24.61
N LYS A 315 -1.00 -19.75 24.33
CA LYS A 315 -1.21 -18.68 25.32
C LYS A 315 -2.66 -18.61 25.82
N HIS A 316 -3.64 -18.74 24.91
CA HIS A 316 -5.05 -18.72 25.29
C HIS A 316 -5.47 -19.91 26.18
N SER A 317 -4.84 -21.07 25.95
CA SER A 317 -5.07 -22.27 26.78
C SER A 317 -4.48 -22.11 28.18
N GLN A 318 -3.35 -21.42 28.31
CA GLN A 318 -2.69 -21.16 29.59
C GLN A 318 -3.44 -20.11 30.44
N ASP A 319 -3.88 -19.00 29.83
CA ASP A 319 -4.67 -17.98 30.53
C ASP A 319 -6.02 -18.53 31.05
N SER A 320 -6.62 -19.49 30.34
CA SER A 320 -7.88 -20.15 30.75
C SER A 320 -7.69 -21.13 31.91
N ALA A 321 -6.47 -21.70 32.06
CA ALA A 321 -6.15 -22.62 33.14
C ALA A 321 -5.85 -21.88 34.45
N ASP A 322 -5.21 -20.70 34.37
CA ASP A 322 -4.93 -19.86 35.55
C ASP A 322 -6.20 -19.24 36.13
N ASP A 323 -7.18 -18.84 35.31
CA ASP A 323 -8.47 -18.28 35.76
C ASP A 323 -9.36 -19.33 36.46
N SER A 324 -9.10 -20.63 36.22
CA SER A 324 -9.80 -21.74 36.90
C SER A 324 -9.17 -22.11 38.25
N ALA A 325 -7.92 -21.70 38.51
CA ALA A 325 -7.20 -22.03 39.75
C ALA A 325 -7.49 -21.04 40.89
N ASP A 326 -7.98 -19.83 40.60
CA ASP A 326 -8.30 -18.80 41.60
C ASP A 326 -9.75 -18.88 42.15
N GLY A 327 -10.56 -19.82 41.65
CA GLY A 327 -11.99 -19.94 41.99
C GLY A 327 -12.35 -20.69 43.27
N ASP A 328 -11.40 -21.35 43.96
CA ASP A 328 -11.71 -22.36 44.98
C ASP A 328 -11.30 -22.01 46.43
N VAL A 329 -10.91 -20.76 46.73
CA VAL A 329 -10.33 -20.39 48.04
C VAL A 329 -11.31 -19.65 48.99
N ASN A 330 -12.57 -19.38 48.63
CA ASN A 330 -13.45 -18.59 49.52
C ASN A 330 -14.86 -19.15 49.73
N GLN A 331 -14.96 -20.37 50.29
CA GLN A 331 -16.25 -20.88 50.79
C GLN A 331 -16.11 -21.73 52.07
N THR A 332 -15.50 -21.18 53.13
CA THR A 332 -15.72 -21.68 54.50
C THR A 332 -15.42 -20.59 55.53
N ALA A 333 -16.44 -19.84 55.96
CA ALA A 333 -16.60 -19.27 57.31
C ALA A 333 -17.81 -18.31 57.38
N ILE A 334 -19.02 -18.85 57.46
CA ILE A 334 -20.12 -18.16 58.16
C ILE A 334 -20.76 -19.21 59.08
N HIS A 335 -20.21 -19.34 60.30
CA HIS A 335 -20.90 -20.04 61.38
C HIS A 335 -21.40 -18.99 62.36
N THR A 336 -22.73 -18.91 62.42
CA THR A 336 -23.56 -18.07 63.28
C THR A 336 -23.38 -18.41 64.75
N ASP A 337 -23.15 -17.38 65.56
CA ASP A 337 -23.03 -17.46 67.02
C ASP A 337 -24.30 -16.89 67.69
N ALA A 338 -25.01 -17.75 68.44
CA ALA A 338 -26.07 -17.53 69.44
C ALA A 338 -26.89 -18.84 69.57
N PRO A 339 -27.35 -19.28 70.77
CA PRO A 339 -27.97 -18.44 71.80
C PRO A 339 -27.69 -18.80 73.29
N GLY A 340 -28.04 -17.87 74.18
CA GLY A 340 -28.98 -18.12 75.28
C GLY A 340 -28.58 -18.95 76.51
N GLU A 341 -28.52 -18.25 77.65
CA GLU A 341 -29.34 -18.55 78.84
C GLU A 341 -29.04 -19.81 79.67
N THR A 342 -28.39 -19.62 80.83
CA THR A 342 -28.67 -20.44 82.03
C THR A 342 -28.65 -19.57 83.28
N ALA A 343 -29.82 -19.46 83.91
CA ALA A 343 -30.03 -19.03 85.28
C ALA A 343 -30.22 -20.25 86.21
N ARG A 344 -30.06 -19.99 87.53
CA ARG A 344 -30.30 -20.81 88.76
C ARG A 344 -29.03 -21.47 89.35
N VAL A 345 -28.55 -21.09 90.54
CA VAL A 345 -29.11 -21.06 91.92
C VAL A 345 -29.13 -22.45 92.60
N ALA A 346 -28.36 -22.52 93.69
CA ALA A 346 -28.45 -23.34 94.90
C ALA A 346 -28.31 -24.87 94.83
N ALA A 347 -27.22 -25.38 95.41
CA ALA A 347 -27.20 -26.10 96.69
C ALA A 347 -25.76 -26.13 97.24
#